data_AF-A0A7S0GK50-F1
#
_entry.id   AF-A0A7S0GK50-F1
#
_cell.length_a   1.000
_cell.length_b   1.000
_cell.length_c   1.000
_cell.angle_alpha   90.00
_cell.angle_beta   90.00
_cell.angle_gamma   90.00
#
_symmetry.space_group_name_H-M   'P 1'
#
loop_
_entity.id
_entity.type
_entity.pdbx_description
1 polymer ?
#
loop_
_entity_poly.entity_id
_entity_poly.type
_entity_poly.pdbx_seq_one_letter_code
_entity_poly.pdbx_strand_id
1 'polypeptide(L)'
;ECSGKNNYLGQGKKYNTMFWCGPKDCVSPLHYDPLDNLFLHFVGRKSFILYPPMLENKNEDYYAGVNGQQYNTCPIDVEKGTEKVYKQYPLFKNVARKGQIGIVNPG
;
A
#
# COMPACT_ATOMS: atom_id res chain seq x y z
N GLU A 1 -31.58 15.31 6.86
CA GLU A 1 -30.62 16.43 6.76
C GLU A 1 -29.52 16.24 7.80
N CYS A 2 -28.27 16.11 7.36
CA CYS A 2 -27.10 16.11 8.25
C CYS A 2 -26.13 17.17 7.75
N SER A 3 -26.36 18.39 8.21
CA SER A 3 -25.42 19.51 8.12
C SER A 3 -24.27 19.27 9.10
N GLY A 4 -23.13 18.79 8.59
CA GLY A 4 -21.95 18.53 9.41
C GLY A 4 -20.67 18.70 8.60
N LYS A 5 -20.10 19.91 8.69
CA LYS A 5 -18.73 20.32 8.37
C LYS A 5 -18.11 19.76 7.06
N ASN A 6 -17.95 20.68 6.12
CA ASN A 6 -17.18 20.57 4.87
C ASN A 6 -15.76 20.02 5.07
N ASN A 7 -15.61 18.70 5.13
CA ASN A 7 -14.38 18.02 4.75
C ASN A 7 -14.64 17.42 3.37
N TYR A 8 -14.20 18.12 2.33
CA TYR A 8 -14.33 17.71 0.93
C TYR A 8 -13.45 16.48 0.63
N LEU A 9 -13.74 15.34 1.24
CA LEU A 9 -13.21 14.06 0.78
C LEU A 9 -13.86 13.78 -0.58
N GLY A 10 -13.04 13.70 -1.63
CA GLY A 10 -13.45 13.29 -2.97
C GLY A 10 -14.37 14.27 -3.73
N GLN A 11 -14.35 15.58 -3.44
CA GLN A 11 -15.26 16.56 -4.08
C GLN A 11 -16.76 16.14 -3.99
N GLY A 12 -17.16 15.40 -2.95
CA GLY A 12 -18.53 14.89 -2.79
C GLY A 12 -18.78 13.48 -3.36
N LYS A 13 -17.79 12.80 -3.95
CA LYS A 13 -17.88 11.38 -4.31
C LYS A 13 -17.53 10.51 -3.11
N LYS A 14 -18.50 9.71 -2.65
CA LYS A 14 -18.38 8.81 -1.48
C LYS A 14 -17.43 7.62 -1.70
N TYR A 15 -17.16 7.26 -2.95
CA TYR A 15 -16.27 6.16 -3.32
C TYR A 15 -15.59 6.47 -4.66
N ASN A 16 -14.48 5.78 -4.92
CA ASN A 16 -13.77 5.87 -6.19
C ASN A 16 -13.63 4.48 -6.81
N THR A 17 -13.73 4.39 -8.13
CA THR A 17 -13.57 3.13 -8.87
C THR A 17 -12.40 3.28 -9.81
N MET A 18 -11.37 2.47 -9.58
CA MET A 18 -10.17 2.43 -10.40
C MET A 18 -10.13 1.15 -11.23
N PHE A 19 -9.59 1.24 -12.44
CA PHE A 19 -9.32 0.11 -13.30
C PHE A 19 -7.82 -0.04 -13.49
N TRP A 20 -7.31 -1.25 -13.28
CA TRP A 20 -5.90 -1.57 -13.40
C TRP A 20 -5.70 -2.67 -14.44
N CYS A 21 -4.89 -2.37 -15.46
CA CYS A 21 -4.47 -3.31 -16.47
C CYS A 21 -2.96 -3.15 -16.69
N GLY A 22 -2.24 -4.26 -16.77
CA GLY A 22 -0.80 -4.25 -16.98
C GLY A 22 -0.31 -5.60 -17.51
N PRO A 23 0.86 -5.63 -18.17
CA PRO A 23 1.50 -6.87 -18.55
C PRO A 23 1.88 -7.73 -17.34
N LYS A 24 2.28 -8.97 -17.62
CA LYS A 24 2.86 -9.87 -16.62
C LYS A 24 4.03 -9.19 -15.91
N ASP A 25 4.17 -9.44 -14.62
CA ASP A 25 5.26 -8.96 -13.76
C ASP A 25 5.25 -7.43 -13.48
N CYS A 26 4.13 -6.74 -13.76
CA CYS A 26 3.94 -5.37 -13.26
C CYS A 26 3.87 -5.33 -11.73
N VAL A 27 4.69 -4.46 -11.14
CA VAL A 27 4.75 -4.25 -9.70
C VAL A 27 4.19 -2.87 -9.34
N SER A 28 3.26 -2.85 -8.40
CA SER A 28 2.89 -1.64 -7.66
C SER A 28 3.73 -1.63 -6.37
N PRO A 29 4.60 -0.64 -6.15
CA PRO A 29 5.41 -0.57 -4.94
C PRO A 29 4.56 -0.59 -3.67
N LEU A 30 5.13 -0.99 -2.54
CA LEU A 30 4.39 -1.00 -1.28
C LEU A 30 3.94 0.42 -0.92
N HIS A 31 2.64 0.61 -0.73
CA HIS A 31 2.03 1.88 -0.34
C HIS A 31 0.76 1.60 0.46
N TYR A 32 0.19 2.65 1.04
CA TYR A 32 -1.16 2.60 1.61
C TYR A 32 -2.10 3.56 0.88
N ASP A 33 -3.37 3.19 0.83
CA ASP A 33 -4.43 4.04 0.32
C ASP A 33 -5.16 4.75 1.49
N PRO A 34 -5.62 6.00 1.32
CA PRO A 34 -6.28 6.75 2.38
C PRO A 34 -7.72 6.28 2.69
N LEU A 35 -8.28 5.40 1.87
CA LEU A 35 -9.64 4.88 1.99
C LEU A 35 -9.61 3.35 1.98
N ASP A 36 -10.65 2.74 2.54
CA ASP A 36 -10.86 1.29 2.42
C ASP A 36 -11.04 0.88 0.97
N ASN A 37 -10.40 -0.23 0.59
CA ASN A 37 -10.40 -0.73 -0.78
C ASN A 37 -10.99 -2.15 -0.88
N LEU A 38 -11.85 -2.34 -1.89
CA LEU A 38 -12.26 -3.65 -2.36
C LEU A 38 -11.52 -3.95 -3.67
N PHE A 39 -10.62 -4.94 -3.64
CA PHE A 39 -9.85 -5.34 -4.82
C PHE A 39 -10.54 -6.51 -5.53
N LEU A 40 -11.02 -6.27 -6.76
CA LEU A 40 -11.64 -7.27 -7.62
C LEU A 40 -10.70 -7.61 -8.78
N HIS A 41 -10.50 -8.91 -9.02
CA HIS A 41 -9.54 -9.38 -10.02
C HIS A 41 -10.27 -10.13 -11.15
N PHE A 42 -10.05 -9.73 -12.40
CA PHE A 42 -10.80 -10.26 -13.55
C PHE A 42 -9.97 -11.13 -14.49
N VAL A 43 -8.67 -10.85 -14.67
CA VAL A 43 -7.82 -11.52 -15.67
C VAL A 43 -6.43 -11.78 -15.10
N GLY A 44 -5.90 -12.99 -15.34
CA GLY A 44 -4.56 -13.38 -14.91
C GLY A 44 -4.48 -13.70 -13.41
N ARG A 45 -3.33 -13.48 -12.78
CA ARG A 45 -3.12 -13.69 -11.34
C ARG A 45 -2.32 -12.52 -10.78
N LYS A 46 -2.67 -12.06 -9.57
CA LYS A 46 -1.90 -11.03 -8.86
C LYS A 46 -1.52 -11.53 -7.47
N SER A 47 -0.24 -11.42 -7.13
CA SER A 47 0.25 -11.57 -5.76
C SER A 47 0.21 -10.22 -5.05
N PHE A 48 -0.05 -10.24 -3.75
CA PHE A 48 0.03 -9.06 -2.90
C PHE A 48 0.70 -9.42 -1.58
N ILE A 49 1.35 -8.43 -0.99
CA ILE A 49 1.92 -8.52 0.36
C ILE A 49 1.28 -7.39 1.17
N LEU A 50 0.49 -7.75 2.17
CA LEU A 50 -0.14 -6.80 3.08
C LEU A 50 0.66 -6.70 4.36
N TYR A 51 0.96 -5.48 4.76
CA TYR A 51 1.59 -5.20 6.03
C TYR A 51 0.59 -4.50 6.96
N PRO A 52 0.67 -4.73 8.28
CA PRO A 52 -0.20 -4.03 9.22
C PRO A 52 0.03 -2.52 9.15
N PRO A 53 -1.00 -1.71 9.46
CA PRO A 53 -0.87 -0.25 9.45
C PRO A 53 0.26 0.19 10.39
N MET A 54 0.84 1.34 10.06
CA MET A 54 1.78 2.03 10.93
C MET A 54 1.07 2.28 12.27
N LEU A 55 1.67 1.84 13.38
CA LEU A 55 1.25 2.34 14.69
C LEU A 55 1.48 3.86 14.67
N GLU A 56 0.57 4.65 15.23
CA GLU A 56 0.50 6.11 15.13
C GLU A 56 1.82 6.86 15.44
N ASN A 57 2.81 6.18 16.04
CA ASN A 57 4.12 6.70 16.39
C ASN A 57 5.30 6.03 15.65
N LYS A 58 5.08 5.29 14.54
CA LYS A 58 6.12 4.49 13.84
C LYS A 58 6.04 4.52 12.31
N ASN A 59 5.94 5.70 11.71
CA ASN A 59 6.13 5.86 10.25
C ASN A 59 7.53 5.41 9.79
N GLU A 60 8.49 5.32 10.71
CA GLU A 60 9.88 4.98 10.44
C GLU A 60 10.09 3.52 10.02
N ASP A 61 9.17 2.59 10.35
CA ASP A 61 9.35 1.18 10.03
C ASP A 61 9.26 0.90 8.52
N TYR A 62 8.46 1.69 7.77
CA TYR A 62 8.29 1.53 6.31
C TYR A 62 9.05 2.57 5.49
N TYR A 63 9.68 3.56 6.12
CA TYR A 63 10.46 4.60 5.44
C TYR A 63 9.69 5.33 4.33
N ALA A 64 8.38 5.50 4.50
CA ALA A 64 7.56 6.21 3.53
C ALA A 64 7.99 7.69 3.43
N GLY A 65 7.77 8.30 2.26
CA GLY A 65 8.18 9.68 2.02
C GLY A 65 7.54 10.67 3.00
N VAL A 66 8.23 11.78 3.29
CA VAL A 66 7.75 12.76 4.29
C VAL A 66 6.93 13.88 3.66
N ASN A 67 7.18 14.21 2.39
CA ASN A 67 6.53 15.30 1.66
C ASN A 67 6.51 15.00 0.14
N GLY A 68 5.42 15.34 -0.55
CA GLY A 68 5.30 15.24 -2.01
C GLY A 68 4.35 14.16 -2.51
N GLN A 69 4.41 13.81 -3.80
CA GLN A 69 3.46 12.90 -4.46
C GLN A 69 3.58 11.42 -4.05
N GLN A 70 4.61 11.05 -3.29
CA GLN A 70 4.91 9.66 -2.89
C GLN A 70 5.03 9.50 -1.37
N TYR A 71 4.40 10.38 -0.59
CA TYR A 71 4.49 10.36 0.87
C TYR A 71 3.92 9.07 1.51
N ASN A 72 3.01 8.40 0.82
CA ASN A 72 2.39 7.15 1.26
C ASN A 72 3.08 5.89 0.71
N THR A 73 4.20 6.04 -0.02
CA THR A 73 4.88 4.95 -0.72
C THR A 73 6.20 4.60 -0.02
N CYS A 74 6.40 3.30 0.22
CA CYS A 74 7.63 2.73 0.76
C CYS A 74 8.68 2.57 -0.36
N PRO A 75 9.94 3.01 -0.14
CA PRO A 75 11.00 2.92 -1.15
C PRO A 75 11.64 1.52 -1.25
N ILE A 76 11.22 0.57 -0.41
CA ILE A 76 11.85 -0.75 -0.29
C ILE A 76 11.21 -1.70 -1.29
N ASP A 77 12.05 -2.35 -2.11
CA ASP A 77 11.65 -3.52 -2.88
C ASP A 77 11.53 -4.74 -1.93
N VAL A 78 10.31 -4.98 -1.46
CA VAL A 78 10.01 -6.01 -0.45
C VAL A 78 10.16 -7.43 -0.97
N GLU A 79 10.03 -7.65 -2.28
CA GLU A 79 10.15 -8.99 -2.88
C GLU A 79 11.61 -9.46 -2.94
N LYS A 80 12.55 -8.53 -3.07
CA LYS A 80 13.99 -8.82 -3.16
C LYS A 80 14.71 -8.71 -1.83
N GLY A 81 14.00 -8.67 -0.69
CA GLY A 81 14.54 -8.43 0.65
C GLY A 81 15.87 -9.14 0.93
N THR A 82 16.97 -8.40 0.77
CA THR A 82 18.34 -8.90 1.01
C THR A 82 18.91 -8.32 2.29
N GLU A 83 20.01 -8.90 2.78
CA GLU A 83 20.79 -8.35 3.87
C GLU A 83 21.22 -6.88 3.62
N LYS A 84 21.36 -6.46 2.36
CA LYS A 84 21.63 -5.06 1.98
C LYS A 84 20.46 -4.12 2.31
N VAL A 85 19.23 -4.54 2.02
CA VAL A 85 18.01 -3.77 2.37
C VAL A 85 17.98 -3.50 3.86
N TYR A 86 18.27 -4.52 4.66
CA TYR A 86 18.28 -4.42 6.12
C TYR A 86 19.43 -3.60 6.71
N LYS A 87 20.53 -3.39 5.97
CA LYS A 87 21.59 -2.46 6.36
C LYS A 87 21.18 -1.01 6.07
N GLN A 88 20.48 -0.77 4.97
CA GLN A 88 20.01 0.55 4.57
C GLN A 88 18.73 0.99 5.31
N TYR A 89 17.84 0.04 5.58
CA TYR A 89 16.52 0.24 6.19
C TYR A 89 16.36 -0.66 7.43
N PRO A 90 17.16 -0.42 8.49
CA PRO A 90 17.21 -1.32 9.65
C PRO A 90 15.88 -1.50 10.38
N LEU A 91 15.03 -0.47 10.43
CA LEU A 91 13.75 -0.51 11.13
C LEU A 91 12.71 -1.38 10.39
N PHE A 92 12.90 -1.61 9.09
CA PHE A 92 11.99 -2.46 8.31
C PHE A 92 11.98 -3.91 8.83
N LYS A 93 13.04 -4.36 9.49
CA LYS A 93 13.08 -5.68 10.17
C LYS A 93 11.94 -5.87 11.18
N ASN A 94 11.47 -4.79 11.79
CA ASN A 94 10.41 -4.83 12.80
C ASN A 94 9.07 -5.30 12.20
N VAL A 95 8.86 -5.00 10.92
CA VAL A 95 7.61 -5.23 10.20
C VAL A 95 7.73 -6.28 9.10
N ALA A 96 8.94 -6.55 8.59
CA ALA A 96 9.17 -7.50 7.49
C ALA A 96 8.51 -8.86 7.71
N ARG A 97 8.64 -9.41 8.93
CA ARG A 97 8.05 -10.71 9.34
C ARG A 97 6.53 -10.69 9.59
N LYS A 98 5.90 -9.52 9.56
CA LYS A 98 4.45 -9.34 9.74
C LYS A 98 3.70 -9.27 8.42
N GLY A 99 4.40 -9.27 7.28
CA GLY A 99 3.80 -9.27 5.96
C GLY A 99 2.99 -10.53 5.71
N GLN A 100 1.76 -10.37 5.24
CA GLN A 100 0.87 -11.45 4.82
C GLN A 100 0.86 -11.52 3.30
N ILE A 101 1.22 -12.67 2.76
CA ILE A 101 1.25 -12.89 1.31
C ILE A 101 -0.09 -13.50 0.90
N GLY A 102 -0.70 -12.95 -0.14
CA GLY A 102 -1.87 -13.52 -0.76
C GLY A 102 -1.76 -13.55 -2.27
N ILE A 103 -2.59 -14.39 -2.89
CA ILE A 103 -2.70 -14.52 -4.34
C ILE A 103 -4.18 -14.44 -4.66
N VAL A 104 -4.55 -13.55 -5.57
CA VAL A 104 -5.92 -13.46 -6.10
C VAL A 104 -5.96 -14.00 -7.52
N ASN A 105 -6.89 -14.91 -7.75
CA ASN A 105 -7.26 -15.43 -9.06
C ASN A 105 -8.58 -14.78 -9.49
N PRO A 106 -8.98 -14.89 -10.77
CA PRO A 106 -10.24 -14.32 -11.22
C PRO A 106 -11.43 -14.95 -10.50
N GLY A 107 -12.41 -14.12 -10.10
CA GLY A 107 -13.62 -14.54 -9.38
C GLY A 107 -13.84 -13.72 -8.12
#